data_AF-A0AA88PES6-F1
#
_entry.id   AF-A0AA88PES6-F1
#
_cell.length_a   1.000
_cell.length_b   1.000
_cell.length_c   1.000
_cell.angle_alpha   90.00
_cell.angle_beta   90.00
_cell.angle_gamma   90.00
#
_symmetry.space_group_name_H-M   'P 1'
#
loop_
_entity.id
_entity.type
_entity.pdbx_description
1 polymer ?
#
loop_
_entity_poly.entity_id
_entity_poly.type
_entity_poly.pdbx_seq_one_letter_code
_entity_poly.pdbx_strand_id
1 'polypeptide(L)'
;MANLQVQKKTSSQPPFLQFNNLACETAGGKVIFATDEWFAPARNLLKRDPPEFIASAFTEYGKLMDGWETRRKRIPGHDWCIIQLGVPGIIHGFDVDTSFFTGNYAPYASIQAVCLDQMPSFTLEGDRTGMAASPSQFEAVAQLNSDSWEELVPMTKLKPGYSESCHNYLNVTYPHRVTHIRLNMYPDGGIARLKVYGIGKKDWSTVSSQDLVDLVALVNGGVCVGYSDAHYGHPRNMIGLGRADNMGDGWETARRLDRPKVLKVDEKGILQVPGFEWAILRLGHPGIISKIEVDTNHFKGNFPDSCRIEACSLTPDEENNLIRYQWRSDKPPKWRILLPPQKLKAHHRHLFSGESVVQCGPVTHVRLIIAPDGGVSRLRLWGRRVSNNMTRLQQISKL
;
A
#
# COMPACT_ATOMS: atom_id res chain seq x y z
N MET A 1 -33.88 25.20 -17.79
CA MET A 1 -33.65 23.82 -18.29
C MET A 1 -32.19 23.69 -18.69
N ALA A 2 -31.42 22.93 -17.91
CA ALA A 2 -30.23 22.18 -18.32
C ALA A 2 -29.80 21.38 -17.08
N ASN A 3 -30.53 20.28 -16.81
CA ASN A 3 -30.13 19.27 -15.84
C ASN A 3 -28.86 18.59 -16.37
N LEU A 4 -27.69 19.05 -15.93
CA LEU A 4 -26.49 18.23 -15.96
C LEU A 4 -26.64 17.16 -14.87
N GLN A 5 -27.33 16.08 -15.23
CA GLN A 5 -27.21 14.81 -14.53
C GLN A 5 -25.73 14.42 -14.56
N VAL A 6 -25.03 14.69 -13.46
CA VAL A 6 -23.78 14.01 -13.15
C VAL A 6 -24.14 12.54 -13.09
N GLN A 7 -23.81 11.81 -14.16
CA GLN A 7 -23.90 10.35 -14.19
C GLN A 7 -23.00 9.82 -13.08
N LYS A 8 -23.58 9.52 -11.92
CA LYS A 8 -22.94 8.78 -10.84
C LYS A 8 -22.84 7.31 -11.27
N LYS A 9 -21.99 7.02 -12.27
CA LYS A 9 -21.50 5.67 -12.50
C LYS A 9 -20.30 5.46 -11.59
N THR A 10 -20.57 5.01 -10.37
CA THR A 10 -19.55 4.34 -9.56
C THR A 10 -20.12 2.99 -9.18
N SER A 11 -19.80 1.96 -9.97
CA SER A 11 -19.53 0.68 -9.33
C SER A 11 -18.41 0.98 -8.33
N SER A 12 -18.73 1.04 -7.04
CA SER A 12 -17.77 1.36 -6.01
C SER A 12 -16.58 0.43 -6.17
N GLN A 13 -15.39 1.00 -6.33
CA GLN A 13 -14.15 0.23 -6.35
C GLN A 13 -14.10 -0.72 -5.14
N PRO A 14 -13.51 -1.92 -5.28
CA PRO A 14 -13.42 -2.87 -4.17
C PRO A 14 -12.75 -2.26 -2.94
N PRO A 15 -13.25 -2.54 -1.71
CA PRO A 15 -12.69 -1.96 -0.48
C PRO A 15 -11.21 -2.29 -0.25
N PHE A 16 -10.72 -3.44 -0.74
CA PHE A 16 -9.32 -3.82 -0.57
C PHE A 16 -8.34 -2.88 -1.29
N LEU A 17 -8.81 -2.09 -2.28
CA LEU A 17 -7.98 -1.08 -2.95
C LEU A 17 -7.54 0.05 -2.02
N GLN A 18 -7.99 0.10 -0.77
CA GLN A 18 -7.54 1.05 0.24
C GLN A 18 -6.24 0.59 0.95
N PHE A 19 -5.91 -0.70 0.86
CA PHE A 19 -4.71 -1.28 1.49
C PHE A 19 -3.45 -1.08 0.65
N ASN A 20 -2.27 -1.38 1.18
CA ASN A 20 -1.03 -1.19 0.43
C ASN A 20 -0.73 -2.38 -0.50
N ASN A 21 0.06 -2.13 -1.55
CA ASN A 21 0.58 -3.19 -2.42
C ASN A 21 1.79 -3.88 -1.76
N LEU A 22 1.60 -5.11 -1.28
CA LEU A 22 2.60 -5.91 -0.58
C LEU A 22 3.68 -6.49 -1.51
N ALA A 23 3.41 -6.57 -2.81
CA ALA A 23 4.32 -7.12 -3.82
C ALA A 23 5.15 -6.06 -4.56
N CYS A 24 4.94 -4.78 -4.26
CA CYS A 24 5.62 -3.67 -4.93
C CYS A 24 7.16 -3.79 -4.82
N GLU A 25 7.87 -3.55 -5.92
CA GLU A 25 9.33 -3.63 -5.95
C GLU A 25 10.00 -2.65 -4.97
N THR A 26 9.42 -1.46 -4.79
CA THR A 26 9.90 -0.45 -3.82
C THR A 26 9.67 -0.87 -2.37
N ALA A 27 8.78 -1.84 -2.14
CA ALA A 27 8.60 -2.49 -0.85
C ALA A 27 9.51 -3.71 -0.66
N GLY A 28 10.34 -4.05 -1.66
CA GLY A 28 11.23 -5.21 -1.69
C GLY A 28 10.67 -6.44 -2.38
N GLY A 29 9.52 -6.32 -3.07
CA GLY A 29 8.94 -7.44 -3.81
C GLY A 29 9.81 -7.88 -4.97
N LYS A 30 9.89 -9.19 -5.21
CA LYS A 30 10.77 -9.78 -6.23
C LYS A 30 10.11 -10.95 -6.93
N VAL A 31 10.31 -11.04 -8.25
CA VAL A 31 10.08 -12.30 -8.97
C VAL A 31 11.30 -13.17 -8.77
N ILE A 32 11.09 -14.38 -8.24
CA ILE A 32 12.17 -15.33 -7.95
C ILE A 32 12.23 -16.47 -8.96
N PHE A 33 11.17 -16.65 -9.75
CA PHE A 33 11.09 -17.61 -10.85
C PHE A 33 10.05 -17.15 -11.88
N ALA A 34 10.30 -17.39 -13.17
CA ALA A 34 9.33 -17.25 -14.25
C ALA A 34 9.63 -18.29 -15.34
N THR A 35 8.61 -18.93 -15.89
CA THR A 35 8.77 -19.97 -16.92
C THR A 35 9.36 -19.42 -18.22
N ASP A 36 8.89 -18.25 -18.64
CA ASP A 36 9.26 -17.58 -19.88
C ASP A 36 9.17 -16.06 -19.67
N GLU A 37 10.08 -15.30 -20.28
CA GLU A 37 10.16 -13.83 -20.21
C GLU A 37 10.58 -13.26 -21.58
N TRP A 38 10.14 -13.89 -22.67
CA TRP A 38 10.67 -13.60 -23.99
C TRP A 38 10.42 -12.17 -24.46
N PHE A 39 9.18 -11.68 -24.40
CA PHE A 39 8.85 -10.34 -24.93
C PHE A 39 9.01 -9.26 -23.87
N ALA A 40 8.66 -9.56 -22.61
CA ALA A 40 8.82 -8.63 -21.51
C ALA A 40 9.00 -9.38 -20.17
N PRO A 41 9.88 -8.89 -19.28
CA PRO A 41 10.27 -9.61 -18.08
C PRO A 41 9.23 -9.48 -16.95
N ALA A 42 9.04 -10.57 -16.20
CA ALA A 42 8.09 -10.71 -15.11
C ALA A 42 8.31 -9.70 -13.98
N ARG A 43 9.54 -9.22 -13.77
CA ARG A 43 9.82 -8.16 -12.77
C ARG A 43 8.96 -6.90 -12.97
N ASN A 44 8.56 -6.60 -14.21
CA ASN A 44 7.71 -5.45 -14.53
C ASN A 44 6.33 -5.53 -13.86
N LEU A 45 5.85 -6.73 -13.50
CA LEU A 45 4.58 -6.91 -12.76
C LEU A 45 4.56 -6.11 -11.46
N LEU A 46 5.73 -5.94 -10.83
CA LEU A 46 5.88 -5.42 -9.48
C LEU A 46 6.20 -3.92 -9.43
N LYS A 47 6.33 -3.28 -10.59
CA LYS A 47 6.60 -1.84 -10.69
C LYS A 47 5.53 -1.02 -9.98
N ARG A 48 5.96 0.02 -9.29
CA ARG A 48 5.03 0.97 -8.65
C ARG A 48 4.22 1.75 -9.68
N ASP A 49 4.91 2.24 -10.70
CA ASP A 49 4.35 3.20 -11.64
C ASP A 49 3.38 2.52 -12.60
N PRO A 50 2.33 3.23 -13.08
CA PRO A 50 1.41 2.70 -14.07
C PRO A 50 2.15 2.17 -15.32
N PRO A 51 1.62 1.14 -16.00
CA PRO A 51 2.15 0.71 -17.28
C PRO A 51 2.22 1.86 -18.29
N GLU A 52 3.24 1.83 -19.15
CA GLU A 52 3.37 2.76 -20.27
C GLU A 52 3.42 2.02 -21.61
N PHE A 53 2.89 2.66 -22.66
CA PHE A 53 2.95 2.14 -24.03
C PHE A 53 3.61 3.16 -24.95
N ILE A 54 4.79 2.79 -25.47
CA ILE A 54 5.53 3.62 -26.42
C ILE A 54 5.37 3.03 -27.82
N ALA A 55 4.51 3.62 -28.65
CA ALA A 55 4.09 3.06 -29.93
C ALA A 55 5.25 2.72 -30.91
N SER A 56 6.34 3.48 -30.87
CA SER A 56 7.53 3.28 -31.71
C SER A 56 8.60 2.36 -31.12
N ALA A 57 8.48 1.94 -29.85
CA ALA A 57 9.53 1.16 -29.18
C ALA A 57 9.43 -0.34 -29.50
N PHE A 58 10.57 -0.92 -29.89
CA PHE A 58 10.77 -2.35 -30.15
C PHE A 58 12.12 -2.79 -29.56
N THR A 59 12.20 -4.04 -29.18
CA THR A 59 13.44 -4.76 -28.80
C THR A 59 13.79 -5.75 -29.91
N GLU A 60 14.95 -6.40 -29.82
CA GLU A 60 15.28 -7.52 -30.72
C GLU A 60 14.32 -8.71 -30.59
N TYR A 61 13.54 -8.78 -29.50
CA TYR A 61 12.59 -9.84 -29.22
C TYR A 61 11.15 -9.51 -29.64
N GLY A 62 10.86 -8.26 -30.02
CA GLY A 62 9.53 -7.84 -30.47
C GLY A 62 9.13 -6.44 -29.99
N LYS A 63 7.82 -6.23 -29.80
CA LYS A 63 7.29 -4.97 -29.29
C LYS A 63 7.75 -4.76 -27.86
N LEU A 64 8.25 -3.57 -27.51
CA LEU A 64 8.51 -3.25 -26.11
C LEU A 64 7.17 -3.10 -25.38
N MET A 65 6.95 -3.95 -24.37
CA MET A 65 5.77 -3.93 -23.51
C MET A 65 6.19 -3.70 -22.05
N ASP A 66 5.50 -2.81 -21.35
CA ASP A 66 5.73 -2.57 -19.93
C ASP A 66 4.89 -3.51 -19.06
N GLY A 67 5.30 -4.78 -19.05
CA GLY A 67 4.65 -5.87 -18.34
C GLY A 67 5.48 -7.14 -18.36
N TRP A 68 4.84 -8.26 -18.00
CA TRP A 68 5.32 -9.60 -18.28
C TRP A 68 4.64 -10.11 -19.54
N GLU A 69 5.39 -10.60 -20.52
CA GLU A 69 4.84 -11.21 -21.72
C GLU A 69 5.68 -12.40 -22.20
N THR A 70 5.02 -13.54 -22.40
CA THR A 70 5.65 -14.80 -22.78
C THR A 70 5.49 -15.14 -24.26
N ARG A 71 6.32 -16.07 -24.75
CA ARG A 71 6.13 -16.69 -26.06
C ARG A 71 4.76 -17.35 -26.16
N ARG A 72 4.17 -17.25 -27.35
CA ARG A 72 2.98 -18.04 -27.71
C ARG A 72 3.24 -19.52 -27.49
N LYS A 73 2.46 -20.14 -26.62
CA LYS A 73 2.62 -21.54 -26.24
C LYS A 73 1.96 -22.42 -27.31
N ARG A 74 2.74 -23.39 -27.80
CA ARG A 74 2.31 -24.40 -28.79
C ARG A 74 2.54 -25.83 -28.28
N ILE A 75 2.69 -25.96 -26.97
CA ILE A 75 2.95 -27.19 -26.23
C ILE A 75 2.00 -27.27 -25.03
N PRO A 76 1.80 -28.45 -24.43
CA PRO A 76 0.98 -28.57 -23.23
C PRO A 76 1.49 -27.71 -22.06
N GLY A 77 0.56 -27.28 -21.19
CA GLY A 77 0.85 -26.51 -19.98
C GLY A 77 0.54 -25.02 -20.12
N HIS A 78 1.05 -24.24 -19.17
CA HIS A 78 0.80 -22.81 -19.04
C HIS A 78 2.01 -22.08 -18.44
N ASP A 79 2.08 -20.76 -18.59
CA ASP A 79 3.16 -19.95 -18.03
C ASP A 79 2.86 -19.49 -16.60
N TRP A 80 3.89 -19.41 -15.77
CA TRP A 80 3.73 -18.99 -14.38
C TRP A 80 5.00 -18.36 -13.83
N CYS A 81 4.84 -17.58 -12.76
CA CYS A 81 5.95 -17.00 -12.01
C CYS A 81 5.71 -17.14 -10.51
N ILE A 82 6.79 -17.11 -9.73
CA ILE A 82 6.73 -17.02 -8.26
C ILE A 82 7.26 -15.65 -7.85
N ILE A 83 6.48 -15.00 -7.00
CA ILE A 83 6.76 -13.68 -6.45
C ILE A 83 6.94 -13.81 -4.95
N GLN A 84 8.08 -13.35 -4.45
CA GLN A 84 8.28 -13.06 -3.04
C GLN A 84 7.70 -11.68 -2.75
N LEU A 85 6.79 -11.60 -1.77
CA LEU A 85 6.24 -10.32 -1.32
C LEU A 85 7.33 -9.49 -0.64
N GLY A 86 7.36 -8.19 -0.92
CA GLY A 86 8.24 -7.26 -0.22
C GLY A 86 7.85 -7.10 1.25
N VAL A 87 6.54 -7.19 1.52
CA VAL A 87 5.98 -7.16 2.87
C VAL A 87 5.10 -8.39 3.09
N PRO A 88 5.57 -9.40 3.82
CA PRO A 88 4.71 -10.51 4.22
C PRO A 88 3.50 -10.02 5.02
N GLY A 89 2.32 -10.54 4.71
CA GLY A 89 1.08 -9.97 5.24
C GLY A 89 -0.16 -10.80 4.99
N ILE A 90 -1.30 -10.26 5.40
CA ILE A 90 -2.62 -10.82 5.11
C ILE A 90 -3.12 -10.17 3.81
N ILE A 91 -3.50 -10.99 2.85
CA ILE A 91 -3.98 -10.54 1.53
C ILE A 91 -5.50 -10.36 1.58
N HIS A 92 -5.97 -9.24 1.03
CA HIS A 92 -7.40 -8.91 0.92
C HIS A 92 -7.88 -8.88 -0.54
N GLY A 93 -6.98 -8.77 -1.51
CA GLY A 93 -7.33 -8.86 -2.91
C GLY A 93 -6.18 -8.58 -3.86
N PHE A 94 -6.45 -8.79 -5.14
CA PHE A 94 -5.50 -8.60 -6.23
C PHE A 94 -6.07 -7.66 -7.29
N ASP A 95 -5.19 -6.97 -8.00
CA ASP A 95 -5.47 -6.34 -9.29
C ASP A 95 -4.49 -6.93 -10.31
N VAL A 96 -5.04 -7.73 -11.23
CA VAL A 96 -4.31 -8.25 -12.38
C VAL A 96 -4.57 -7.28 -13.54
N ASP A 97 -3.64 -6.37 -13.76
CA ASP A 97 -3.77 -5.30 -14.75
C ASP A 97 -3.23 -5.79 -16.10
N THR A 98 -4.07 -5.82 -17.12
CA THR A 98 -3.71 -6.22 -18.49
C THR A 98 -3.47 -5.02 -19.42
N SER A 99 -3.29 -3.80 -18.89
CA SER A 99 -3.15 -2.57 -19.66
C SER A 99 -2.22 -2.73 -20.88
N PHE A 100 -2.69 -2.25 -22.03
CA PHE A 100 -2.02 -2.29 -23.33
C PHE A 100 -1.88 -3.67 -23.99
N PHE A 101 -2.16 -4.76 -23.29
CA PHE A 101 -2.32 -6.08 -23.89
C PHE A 101 -3.76 -6.25 -24.41
N THR A 102 -4.08 -5.68 -25.56
CA THR A 102 -5.48 -5.63 -26.06
C THR A 102 -5.92 -6.89 -26.78
N GLY A 103 -4.99 -7.59 -27.44
CA GLY A 103 -5.24 -8.86 -28.16
C GLY A 103 -4.36 -10.02 -27.73
N ASN A 104 -3.30 -9.75 -26.97
CA ASN A 104 -2.28 -10.70 -26.49
C ASN A 104 -2.21 -10.77 -24.96
N TYR A 105 -3.26 -10.32 -24.25
CA TYR A 105 -3.34 -10.50 -22.79
C TYR A 105 -3.49 -11.98 -22.43
N ALA A 106 -3.12 -12.31 -21.19
CA ALA A 106 -3.44 -13.57 -20.55
C ALA A 106 -4.97 -13.84 -20.54
N PRO A 107 -5.50 -14.86 -21.24
CA PRO A 107 -6.95 -15.09 -21.26
C PRO A 107 -7.53 -15.46 -19.88
N TYR A 108 -6.79 -16.22 -19.09
CA TYR A 108 -7.14 -16.60 -17.72
C TYR A 108 -5.92 -16.52 -16.79
N ALA A 109 -6.16 -16.32 -15.51
CA ALA A 109 -5.14 -16.43 -14.46
C ALA A 109 -5.69 -17.10 -13.19
N SER A 110 -4.78 -17.73 -12.43
CA SER A 110 -5.04 -18.20 -11.06
C SER A 110 -3.89 -17.79 -10.16
N ILE A 111 -4.12 -17.73 -8.85
CA ILE A 111 -3.12 -17.32 -7.87
C ILE A 111 -3.12 -18.27 -6.69
N GLN A 112 -1.98 -18.88 -6.41
CA GLN A 112 -1.72 -19.61 -5.17
C GLN A 112 -0.82 -18.82 -4.24
N ALA A 113 -0.84 -19.14 -2.95
CA ALA A 113 -0.06 -18.46 -1.93
C ALA A 113 0.48 -19.42 -0.86
N VAL A 114 1.57 -19.02 -0.22
CA VAL A 114 2.17 -19.76 0.89
C VAL A 114 2.90 -18.83 1.87
N CYS A 115 3.02 -19.29 3.12
CA CYS A 115 3.99 -18.77 4.07
C CYS A 115 5.18 -19.73 4.14
N LEU A 116 6.33 -19.34 3.62
CA LEU A 116 7.57 -20.10 3.75
C LEU A 116 8.31 -19.66 5.01
N ASP A 117 8.80 -20.63 5.78
CA ASP A 117 9.63 -20.38 6.97
C ASP A 117 11.06 -19.99 6.59
N GLN A 118 11.57 -20.60 5.51
CA GLN A 118 12.89 -20.31 4.96
C GLN A 118 12.73 -19.65 3.60
N MET A 119 13.45 -18.54 3.40
CA MET A 119 13.47 -17.86 2.12
C MET A 119 14.29 -18.70 1.14
N PRO A 120 13.72 -19.07 -0.02
CA PRO A 120 14.49 -19.81 -0.99
C PRO A 120 15.62 -18.93 -1.56
N SER A 121 16.72 -19.56 -1.96
CA SER A 121 17.88 -18.87 -2.54
C SER A 121 17.71 -18.51 -4.02
N PHE A 122 16.50 -18.65 -4.59
CA PHE A 122 16.23 -18.29 -5.97
C PHE A 122 16.37 -16.78 -6.15
N THR A 123 17.17 -16.35 -7.11
CA THR A 123 17.15 -14.96 -7.58
C THR A 123 17.35 -14.97 -9.08
N LEU A 124 16.48 -14.21 -9.77
CA LEU A 124 16.65 -13.91 -11.18
C LEU A 124 17.51 -12.65 -11.27
N GLU A 125 18.72 -12.77 -11.80
CA GLU A 125 19.61 -11.61 -11.99
C GLU A 125 19.43 -10.99 -13.38
N GLY A 126 19.58 -9.67 -13.44
CA GLY A 126 19.65 -8.91 -14.68
C GLY A 126 18.35 -8.77 -15.45
N ASP A 127 18.48 -8.33 -16.70
CA ASP A 127 17.36 -8.31 -17.62
C ASP A 127 17.18 -9.68 -18.28
N ARG A 128 15.98 -10.25 -18.14
CA ARG A 128 15.61 -11.57 -18.66
C ARG A 128 14.74 -11.53 -19.92
N THR A 129 14.57 -10.34 -20.52
CA THR A 129 13.96 -10.24 -21.85
C THR A 129 14.63 -11.22 -22.81
N GLY A 130 13.85 -12.03 -23.53
CA GLY A 130 14.36 -13.04 -24.45
C GLY A 130 14.68 -14.40 -23.82
N MET A 131 14.50 -14.57 -22.51
CA MET A 131 14.89 -15.80 -21.81
C MET A 131 13.69 -16.68 -21.44
N ALA A 132 13.96 -17.98 -21.24
CA ALA A 132 13.10 -18.89 -20.48
C ALA A 132 13.87 -19.53 -19.33
N ALA A 133 13.14 -20.10 -18.39
CA ALA A 133 13.73 -20.90 -17.33
C ALA A 133 14.52 -22.08 -17.93
N SER A 134 15.74 -22.26 -17.45
CA SER A 134 16.59 -23.41 -17.76
C SER A 134 16.09 -24.68 -17.03
N PRO A 135 16.48 -25.89 -17.49
CA PRO A 135 16.14 -27.13 -16.79
C PRO A 135 16.53 -27.14 -15.31
N SER A 136 17.72 -26.62 -14.97
CA SER A 136 18.18 -26.53 -13.58
C SER A 136 17.32 -25.57 -12.74
N GLN A 137 16.81 -24.48 -13.33
CA GLN A 137 15.87 -23.59 -12.66
C GLN A 137 14.52 -24.28 -12.40
N PHE A 138 14.04 -25.10 -13.35
CA PHE A 138 12.84 -25.92 -13.15
C PHE A 138 13.02 -26.97 -12.04
N GLU A 139 14.15 -27.69 -12.03
CA GLU A 139 14.47 -28.66 -10.99
C GLU A 139 14.55 -28.00 -9.60
N ALA A 140 15.17 -26.83 -9.53
CA ALA A 140 15.34 -26.11 -8.27
C ALA A 140 14.00 -25.56 -7.75
N VAL A 141 13.18 -24.95 -8.62
CA VAL A 141 11.86 -24.42 -8.19
C VAL A 141 10.86 -25.54 -7.87
N ALA A 142 11.00 -26.74 -8.46
CA ALA A 142 10.14 -27.88 -8.15
C ALA A 142 10.20 -28.29 -6.67
N GLN A 143 11.33 -28.02 -5.98
CA GLN A 143 11.47 -28.26 -4.54
C GLN A 143 10.51 -27.41 -3.68
N LEU A 144 9.96 -26.33 -4.23
CA LEU A 144 8.95 -25.52 -3.53
C LEU A 144 7.56 -26.14 -3.54
N ASN A 145 7.31 -27.15 -4.39
CA ASN A 145 6.00 -27.80 -4.57
C ASN A 145 4.86 -26.76 -4.74
N SER A 146 5.11 -25.75 -5.58
CA SER A 146 4.27 -24.54 -5.68
C SER A 146 2.92 -24.75 -6.35
N ASP A 147 2.71 -25.91 -6.96
CA ASP A 147 1.44 -26.40 -7.50
C ASP A 147 0.48 -26.86 -6.39
N SER A 148 1.03 -27.25 -5.23
CA SER A 148 0.25 -27.66 -4.05
C SER A 148 0.01 -26.51 -3.05
N TRP A 149 0.42 -25.28 -3.39
CA TRP A 149 0.16 -24.11 -2.55
C TRP A 149 -1.33 -23.78 -2.51
N GLU A 150 -1.77 -23.09 -1.47
CA GLU A 150 -3.18 -22.74 -1.27
C GLU A 150 -3.68 -21.87 -2.42
N GLU A 151 -4.76 -22.29 -3.09
CA GLU A 151 -5.39 -21.51 -4.16
C GLU A 151 -6.23 -20.37 -3.58
N LEU A 152 -5.76 -19.13 -3.75
CA LEU A 152 -6.49 -17.94 -3.31
C LEU A 152 -7.45 -17.42 -4.39
N VAL A 153 -7.09 -17.63 -5.66
CA VAL A 153 -7.86 -17.23 -6.82
C VAL A 153 -7.91 -18.41 -7.78
N PRO A 154 -9.09 -19.01 -8.02
CA PRO A 154 -9.23 -20.08 -9.00
C PRO A 154 -9.00 -19.55 -10.42
N MET A 155 -8.83 -20.45 -11.39
CA MET A 155 -8.70 -20.06 -12.80
C MET A 155 -9.84 -19.13 -13.24
N THR A 156 -9.51 -17.86 -13.40
CA THR A 156 -10.45 -16.76 -13.60
C THR A 156 -10.18 -16.10 -14.94
N LYS A 157 -11.24 -15.85 -15.72
CA LYS A 157 -11.15 -15.16 -17.00
C LYS A 157 -10.74 -13.70 -16.79
N LEU A 158 -9.72 -13.26 -17.50
CA LEU A 158 -9.29 -11.85 -17.51
C LEU A 158 -9.93 -11.10 -18.67
N LYS A 159 -9.92 -9.77 -18.55
CA LYS A 159 -10.38 -8.82 -19.56
C LYS A 159 -9.21 -8.26 -20.36
N PRO A 160 -9.45 -7.84 -21.62
CA PRO A 160 -8.44 -7.22 -22.46
C PRO A 160 -7.96 -5.86 -21.92
N GLY A 161 -6.76 -5.48 -22.32
CA GLY A 161 -6.01 -4.30 -21.86
C GLY A 161 -6.48 -2.93 -22.36
N TYR A 162 -7.77 -2.73 -22.61
CA TYR A 162 -8.33 -1.40 -22.88
C TYR A 162 -8.50 -0.61 -21.58
N SER A 163 -8.46 0.72 -21.65
CA SER A 163 -8.54 1.60 -20.48
C SER A 163 -9.75 1.34 -19.58
N GLU A 164 -10.87 0.89 -20.14
CA GLU A 164 -12.11 0.65 -19.40
C GLU A 164 -12.18 -0.77 -18.80
N SER A 165 -11.29 -1.68 -19.20
CA SER A 165 -11.37 -3.10 -18.87
C SER A 165 -10.09 -3.75 -18.35
N CYS A 166 -8.96 -3.06 -18.39
CA CYS A 166 -7.65 -3.62 -18.07
C CYS A 166 -7.50 -4.09 -16.61
N HIS A 167 -8.20 -3.47 -15.67
CA HIS A 167 -8.16 -3.84 -14.26
C HIS A 167 -9.07 -5.04 -13.96
N ASN A 168 -8.46 -6.13 -13.52
CA ASN A 168 -9.15 -7.34 -13.07
C ASN A 168 -9.02 -7.44 -11.55
N TYR A 169 -10.02 -6.90 -10.84
CA TYR A 169 -10.05 -6.91 -9.39
C TYR A 169 -10.60 -8.22 -8.82
N LEU A 170 -9.80 -8.91 -8.01
CA LEU A 170 -10.09 -10.24 -7.47
C LEU A 170 -10.06 -10.19 -5.94
N ASN A 171 -11.23 -10.27 -5.31
CA ASN A 171 -11.36 -10.22 -3.84
C ASN A 171 -11.00 -11.58 -3.22
N VAL A 172 -10.28 -11.57 -2.10
CA VAL A 172 -9.86 -12.80 -1.40
C VAL A 172 -10.10 -12.66 0.10
N THR A 173 -10.54 -13.77 0.70
CA THR A 173 -10.60 -13.91 2.16
C THR A 173 -9.63 -14.99 2.57
N TYR A 174 -8.45 -14.58 3.05
CA TYR A 174 -7.43 -15.51 3.53
C TYR A 174 -6.74 -14.95 4.78
N PRO A 175 -7.16 -15.34 6.00
CA PRO A 175 -6.71 -14.71 7.24
C PRO A 175 -5.30 -15.12 7.69
N HIS A 176 -4.57 -15.85 6.86
CA HIS A 176 -3.22 -16.32 7.15
C HIS A 176 -2.16 -15.40 6.53
N ARG A 177 -0.97 -15.43 7.14
CA ARG A 177 0.18 -14.66 6.64
C ARG A 177 0.68 -15.30 5.34
N VAL A 178 1.00 -14.49 4.34
CA VAL A 178 1.58 -14.90 3.07
C VAL A 178 2.95 -14.26 2.91
N THR A 179 3.88 -15.01 2.33
CA THR A 179 5.24 -14.54 1.98
C THR A 179 5.50 -14.63 0.49
N HIS A 180 4.91 -15.62 -0.19
CA HIS A 180 5.11 -15.88 -1.60
C HIS A 180 3.77 -16.16 -2.26
N ILE A 181 3.68 -15.78 -3.53
CA ILE A 181 2.55 -16.11 -4.39
C ILE A 181 3.07 -16.73 -5.69
N ARG A 182 2.26 -17.61 -6.27
CA ARG A 182 2.43 -18.12 -7.62
C ARG A 182 1.32 -17.52 -8.48
N LEU A 183 1.70 -16.79 -9.53
CA LEU A 183 0.77 -16.32 -10.55
C LEU A 183 0.85 -17.27 -11.75
N ASN A 184 -0.29 -17.83 -12.16
CA ASN A 184 -0.40 -18.62 -13.39
C ASN A 184 -1.14 -17.82 -14.45
N MET A 185 -0.68 -17.92 -15.70
CA MET A 185 -1.26 -17.34 -16.90
C MET A 185 -1.55 -18.46 -17.90
N TYR A 186 -2.81 -18.59 -18.33
CA TYR A 186 -3.25 -19.72 -19.14
C TYR A 186 -3.69 -19.32 -20.55
N PRO A 187 -3.12 -19.94 -21.61
CA PRO A 187 -1.88 -20.74 -21.61
C PRO A 187 -0.61 -19.87 -21.58
N ASP A 188 -0.71 -18.65 -22.10
CA ASP A 188 0.36 -17.66 -22.27
C ASP A 188 -0.29 -16.28 -22.51
N GLY A 189 0.53 -15.25 -22.75
CA GLY A 189 0.08 -13.89 -23.06
C GLY A 189 0.85 -12.83 -22.28
N GLY A 190 0.19 -11.71 -21.99
CA GLY A 190 0.77 -10.60 -21.23
C GLY A 190 -0.10 -10.07 -20.09
N ILE A 191 0.59 -9.63 -19.04
CA ILE A 191 0.03 -8.95 -17.84
C ILE A 191 0.94 -7.76 -17.52
N ALA A 192 0.37 -6.56 -17.39
CA ALA A 192 1.11 -5.33 -17.20
C ALA A 192 1.56 -5.11 -15.75
N ARG A 193 0.66 -5.32 -14.78
CA ARG A 193 0.97 -5.26 -13.33
C ARG A 193 0.24 -6.37 -12.58
N LEU A 194 0.84 -6.77 -11.46
CA LEU A 194 0.15 -7.48 -10.40
C LEU A 194 0.27 -6.68 -9.11
N LYS A 195 -0.86 -6.18 -8.60
CA LYS A 195 -0.91 -5.55 -7.28
C LYS A 195 -1.54 -6.51 -6.28
N VAL A 196 -0.88 -6.67 -5.14
CA VAL A 196 -1.30 -7.57 -4.05
C VAL A 196 -1.68 -6.71 -2.85
N TYR A 197 -2.96 -6.46 -2.67
CA TYR A 197 -3.44 -5.54 -1.65
C TYR A 197 -3.63 -6.25 -0.31
N GLY A 198 -3.01 -5.70 0.73
CA GLY A 198 -3.10 -6.29 2.05
C GLY A 198 -2.47 -5.48 3.18
N ILE A 199 -2.44 -6.11 4.35
CA ILE A 199 -1.89 -5.53 5.58
C ILE A 199 -0.65 -6.33 5.98
N GLY A 200 0.48 -5.63 6.15
CA GLY A 200 1.72 -6.26 6.61
C GLY A 200 1.53 -6.95 7.96
N LYS A 201 2.11 -8.15 8.12
CA LYS A 201 2.04 -8.93 9.35
C LYS A 201 3.45 -9.24 9.84
N LYS A 202 3.96 -8.32 10.66
CA LYS A 202 5.25 -8.45 11.33
C LYS A 202 5.15 -9.43 12.50
N ASP A 203 6.18 -10.27 12.65
CA ASP A 203 6.34 -11.07 13.85
C ASP A 203 6.90 -10.21 14.98
N TRP A 204 6.01 -9.70 15.81
CA TRP A 204 6.36 -8.84 16.94
C TRP A 204 7.01 -9.59 18.11
N SER A 205 7.02 -10.94 18.10
CA SER A 205 7.73 -11.72 19.11
C SER A 205 9.25 -11.55 19.01
N THR A 206 9.75 -11.28 17.80
CA THR A 206 11.18 -11.04 17.50
C THR A 206 11.66 -9.62 17.83
N VAL A 207 10.75 -8.70 18.15
CA VAL A 207 11.07 -7.30 18.41
C VAL A 207 11.15 -7.07 19.92
N SER A 208 12.24 -6.49 20.42
CA SER A 208 12.37 -6.17 21.85
C SER A 208 11.40 -5.05 22.24
N SER A 209 10.92 -5.06 23.49
CA SER A 209 10.13 -3.94 24.03
C SER A 209 10.96 -2.67 24.22
N GLN A 210 12.29 -2.76 24.15
CA GLN A 210 13.20 -1.63 24.22
C GLN A 210 13.48 -1.00 22.85
N ASP A 211 13.23 -1.74 21.77
CA ASP A 211 13.52 -1.31 20.40
C ASP A 211 12.64 -0.13 20.02
N LEU A 212 13.29 0.89 19.48
CA LEU A 212 12.62 2.03 18.90
C LEU A 212 12.28 1.71 17.44
N VAL A 213 11.00 1.52 17.16
CA VAL A 213 10.50 1.08 15.85
C VAL A 213 9.45 2.05 15.33
N ASP A 214 9.38 2.24 14.01
CA ASP A 214 8.29 3.00 13.39
C ASP A 214 6.97 2.20 13.46
N LEU A 215 6.15 2.48 14.46
CA LEU A 215 4.94 1.73 14.77
C LEU A 215 3.86 1.87 13.68
N VAL A 216 3.92 2.90 12.85
CA VAL A 216 2.93 3.16 11.80
C VAL A 216 3.40 2.71 10.42
N ALA A 217 4.66 2.30 10.27
CA ALA A 217 5.18 1.84 8.98
C ALA A 217 4.34 0.69 8.41
N LEU A 218 4.11 0.74 7.10
CA LEU A 218 3.55 -0.35 6.29
C LEU A 218 4.16 -1.71 6.67
N VAL A 219 5.50 -1.79 6.66
CA VAL A 219 6.25 -3.03 6.86
C VAL A 219 6.09 -3.61 8.27
N ASN A 220 5.66 -2.77 9.21
CA ASN A 220 5.37 -3.17 10.58
C ASN A 220 3.88 -3.47 10.78
N GLY A 221 3.04 -3.35 9.74
CA GLY A 221 1.60 -3.60 9.78
C GLY A 221 0.72 -2.39 10.01
N GLY A 222 1.29 -1.18 9.92
CA GLY A 222 0.50 0.04 9.92
C GLY A 222 -0.42 0.11 8.71
N VAL A 223 -1.59 0.70 8.89
CA VAL A 223 -2.63 0.74 7.85
C VAL A 223 -3.50 1.99 7.96
N CYS A 224 -3.88 2.55 6.80
CA CYS A 224 -4.85 3.63 6.74
C CYS A 224 -6.27 3.09 6.89
N VAL A 225 -7.02 3.64 7.82
CA VAL A 225 -8.36 3.17 8.19
C VAL A 225 -9.44 4.24 8.04
N GLY A 226 -9.06 5.47 7.69
CA GLY A 226 -9.97 6.53 7.33
C GLY A 226 -9.23 7.80 6.91
N TYR A 227 -9.88 8.65 6.13
CA TYR A 227 -9.36 9.95 5.72
C TYR A 227 -10.50 10.87 5.26
N SER A 228 -10.23 12.18 5.19
CA SER A 228 -11.20 13.18 4.72
C SER A 228 -11.25 13.31 3.20
N ASP A 229 -10.09 13.40 2.56
CA ASP A 229 -9.91 13.61 1.12
C ASP A 229 -8.62 12.92 0.64
N ALA A 230 -8.60 12.50 -0.62
CA ALA A 230 -7.44 11.91 -1.29
C ALA A 230 -7.46 12.30 -2.77
N HIS A 231 -7.37 13.61 -3.04
CA HIS A 231 -7.42 14.15 -4.39
C HIS A 231 -6.28 13.65 -5.28
N TYR A 232 -5.04 13.66 -4.77
CA TYR A 232 -3.87 13.04 -5.40
C TYR A 232 -3.10 12.17 -4.41
N GLY A 233 -2.59 11.04 -4.89
CA GLY A 233 -2.00 10.03 -4.01
C GLY A 233 -3.02 9.47 -3.02
N HIS A 234 -2.56 8.75 -2.01
CA HIS A 234 -3.43 8.15 -1.00
C HIS A 234 -2.75 8.20 0.38
N PRO A 235 -3.49 8.41 1.49
CA PRO A 235 -2.92 8.44 2.84
C PRO A 235 -2.05 7.24 3.21
N ARG A 236 -2.36 6.06 2.66
CA ARG A 236 -1.53 4.84 2.80
C ARG A 236 -0.08 5.04 2.36
N ASN A 237 0.19 5.94 1.42
CA ASN A 237 1.53 6.19 0.91
C ASN A 237 2.43 6.86 1.96
N MET A 238 1.85 7.63 2.90
CA MET A 238 2.61 8.28 3.97
C MET A 238 3.38 7.29 4.85
N ILE A 239 2.92 6.04 4.93
CA ILE A 239 3.52 4.98 5.75
C ILE A 239 4.37 4.00 4.92
N GLY A 240 4.56 4.27 3.63
CA GLY A 240 5.42 3.49 2.72
C GLY A 240 6.89 3.51 3.15
N LEU A 241 7.75 2.76 2.46
CA LEU A 241 9.20 2.75 2.76
C LEU A 241 9.91 4.03 2.29
N GLY A 242 11.11 4.26 2.83
CA GLY A 242 12.00 5.34 2.39
C GLY A 242 11.38 6.74 2.44
N ARG A 243 11.77 7.59 1.49
CA ARG A 243 11.13 8.88 1.20
C ARG A 243 10.30 8.74 -0.07
N ALA A 244 9.33 9.64 -0.28
CA ALA A 244 8.61 9.63 -1.56
C ALA A 244 9.54 9.99 -2.71
N ASP A 245 9.36 9.35 -3.88
CA ASP A 245 10.13 9.68 -5.09
C ASP A 245 9.57 10.89 -5.84
N ASN A 246 8.28 11.18 -5.64
CA ASN A 246 7.55 12.30 -6.22
C ASN A 246 6.29 12.63 -5.38
N MET A 247 5.48 13.59 -5.81
CA MET A 247 4.25 13.97 -5.08
C MET A 247 3.16 12.88 -5.09
N GLY A 248 3.06 12.10 -6.17
CA GLY A 248 2.06 11.02 -6.29
C GLY A 248 2.31 9.85 -5.33
N ASP A 249 3.56 9.68 -4.90
CA ASP A 249 3.95 8.76 -3.83
C ASP A 249 3.74 9.36 -2.42
N GLY A 250 3.00 10.47 -2.29
CA GLY A 250 2.55 11.03 -1.01
C GLY A 250 1.02 10.94 -0.84
N TRP A 251 0.50 11.77 0.06
CA TRP A 251 -0.93 12.07 0.18
C TRP A 251 -1.13 13.56 -0.04
N GLU A 252 -2.03 13.93 -0.95
CA GLU A 252 -2.40 15.31 -1.23
C GLU A 252 -3.91 15.46 -1.30
N THR A 253 -4.40 16.51 -0.67
CA THR A 253 -5.82 16.85 -0.65
C THR A 253 -6.16 17.98 -1.60
N ALA A 254 -7.41 18.06 -2.00
CA ALA A 254 -7.93 19.20 -2.76
C ALA A 254 -7.79 20.49 -1.95
N ARG A 255 -7.62 21.61 -2.67
CA ARG A 255 -7.66 22.93 -2.03
C ARG A 255 -9.05 23.16 -1.45
N ARG A 256 -9.10 23.52 -0.18
CA ARG A 256 -10.36 23.87 0.47
C ARG A 256 -10.91 25.19 -0.09
N LEU A 257 -12.21 25.20 -0.37
CA LEU A 257 -12.92 26.35 -0.94
C LEU A 257 -13.46 27.31 0.13
N ASP A 258 -13.46 26.89 1.41
CA ASP A 258 -13.93 27.68 2.55
C ASP A 258 -12.82 28.52 3.21
N ARG A 259 -11.68 28.68 2.54
CA ARG A 259 -10.56 29.50 3.02
C ARG A 259 -10.95 30.98 3.14
N PRO A 260 -10.49 31.71 4.17
CA PRO A 260 -10.79 33.13 4.33
C PRO A 260 -10.19 33.96 3.19
N LYS A 261 -10.89 35.03 2.79
CA LYS A 261 -10.40 35.98 1.77
C LYS A 261 -9.13 36.71 2.20
N VAL A 262 -8.97 36.92 3.51
CA VAL A 262 -7.79 37.55 4.12
C VAL A 262 -7.26 36.60 5.18
N LEU A 263 -6.03 36.13 4.96
CA LEU A 263 -5.37 35.22 5.88
C LEU A 263 -4.83 35.97 7.10
N LYS A 264 -4.97 35.35 8.26
CA LYS A 264 -4.38 35.81 9.52
C LYS A 264 -3.50 34.71 10.09
N VAL A 265 -2.47 35.10 10.83
CA VAL A 265 -1.59 34.19 11.56
C VAL A 265 -1.68 34.47 13.05
N ASP A 266 -1.40 33.45 13.87
CA ASP A 266 -1.15 33.64 15.30
C ASP A 266 0.30 34.09 15.56
N GLU A 267 0.65 34.25 16.84
CA GLU A 267 1.99 34.62 17.32
C GLU A 267 3.08 33.63 16.89
N LYS A 268 2.72 32.39 16.55
CA LYS A 268 3.64 31.34 16.08
C LYS A 268 3.71 31.29 14.54
N GLY A 269 3.03 32.21 13.85
CA GLY A 269 2.98 32.28 12.40
C GLY A 269 2.05 31.23 11.76
N ILE A 270 1.23 30.50 12.53
CA ILE A 270 0.32 29.48 12.02
C ILE A 270 -0.96 30.14 11.50
N LEU A 271 -1.38 29.76 10.29
CA LEU A 271 -2.60 30.29 9.67
C LEU A 271 -3.84 29.95 10.50
N GLN A 272 -4.67 30.97 10.72
CA GLN A 272 -5.97 30.85 11.38
C GLN A 272 -7.05 30.63 10.31
N VAL A 273 -7.32 29.37 10.00
CA VAL A 273 -8.24 28.93 8.94
C VAL A 273 -9.36 28.05 9.51
N PRO A 274 -10.59 28.14 8.98
CA PRO A 274 -11.63 27.18 9.28
C PRO A 274 -11.31 25.84 8.61
N GLY A 275 -11.65 24.75 9.29
CA GLY A 275 -11.51 23.41 8.74
C GLY A 275 -10.08 22.87 8.69
N PHE A 276 -9.98 21.61 8.28
CA PHE A 276 -8.75 20.84 8.18
C PHE A 276 -9.01 19.56 7.40
N GLU A 277 -7.95 18.96 6.88
CA GLU A 277 -7.96 17.62 6.32
C GLU A 277 -7.31 16.63 7.30
N TRP A 278 -7.69 15.37 7.24
CA TRP A 278 -7.22 14.36 8.20
C TRP A 278 -7.05 12.98 7.58
N ALA A 279 -6.13 12.21 8.15
CA ALA A 279 -5.93 10.80 7.87
C ALA A 279 -5.75 10.03 9.19
N ILE A 280 -6.40 8.88 9.31
CA ILE A 280 -6.36 8.01 10.48
C ILE A 280 -5.62 6.73 10.11
N LEU A 281 -4.60 6.43 10.90
CA LEU A 281 -3.72 5.29 10.72
C LEU A 281 -3.75 4.42 11.97
N ARG A 282 -4.01 3.14 11.80
CA ARG A 282 -3.81 2.14 12.85
C ARG A 282 -2.34 1.73 12.86
N LEU A 283 -1.76 1.68 14.05
CA LEU A 283 -0.39 1.19 14.26
C LEU A 283 -0.32 -0.32 14.00
N GLY A 284 0.82 -0.79 13.52
CA GLY A 284 1.08 -2.22 13.35
C GLY A 284 1.16 -2.99 14.68
N HIS A 285 1.43 -2.27 15.76
CA HIS A 285 1.32 -2.77 17.13
C HIS A 285 1.01 -1.62 18.09
N PRO A 286 0.19 -1.84 19.14
CA PRO A 286 0.04 -0.89 20.23
C PRO A 286 1.39 -0.50 20.83
N GLY A 287 1.60 0.79 21.10
CA GLY A 287 2.88 1.26 21.62
C GLY A 287 2.86 2.68 22.16
N ILE A 288 4.00 3.09 22.71
CA ILE A 288 4.23 4.44 23.23
C ILE A 288 5.13 5.17 22.24
N ILE A 289 4.60 6.22 21.60
CA ILE A 289 5.31 7.03 20.61
C ILE A 289 6.18 8.06 21.33
N SER A 290 7.43 8.22 20.88
CA SER A 290 8.42 9.12 21.48
C SER A 290 9.13 10.02 20.46
N LYS A 291 9.15 9.65 19.18
CA LYS A 291 9.63 10.51 18.09
C LYS A 291 8.66 10.48 16.92
N ILE A 292 8.53 11.61 16.25
CA ILE A 292 7.63 11.80 15.12
C ILE A 292 8.41 12.44 13.99
N GLU A 293 8.19 11.97 12.76
CA GLU A 293 8.59 12.71 11.56
C GLU A 293 7.36 12.99 10.69
N VAL A 294 7.23 14.25 10.27
CA VAL A 294 6.34 14.66 9.19
C VAL A 294 7.21 15.18 8.05
N ASP A 295 7.26 14.46 6.93
CA ASP A 295 8.03 14.85 5.74
C ASP A 295 7.09 15.46 4.70
N THR A 296 7.42 16.66 4.21
CA THR A 296 6.72 17.33 3.09
C THR A 296 7.52 17.24 1.79
N ASN A 297 8.37 16.21 1.64
CA ASN A 297 9.15 15.95 0.43
C ASN A 297 8.31 16.10 -0.85
N HIS A 298 8.91 16.65 -1.91
CA HIS A 298 8.27 17.04 -3.17
C HIS A 298 7.13 18.09 -3.12
N PHE A 299 6.48 18.32 -1.97
CA PHE A 299 5.46 19.36 -1.80
C PHE A 299 6.10 20.72 -1.56
N LYS A 300 6.40 21.42 -2.67
CA LYS A 300 7.15 22.69 -2.67
C LYS A 300 6.27 23.93 -2.53
N GLY A 301 5.07 23.90 -3.12
CA GLY A 301 4.11 25.02 -3.09
C GLY A 301 2.73 24.65 -2.56
N ASN A 302 2.49 23.36 -2.33
CA ASN A 302 1.22 22.76 -1.91
C ASN A 302 1.38 21.92 -0.64
N PHE A 303 2.44 22.13 0.14
CA PHE A 303 2.52 21.58 1.50
C PHE A 303 1.49 22.29 2.41
N PRO A 304 0.97 21.61 3.44
CA PRO A 304 0.06 22.25 4.38
C PRO A 304 0.78 23.29 5.23
N ASP A 305 0.04 24.31 5.66
CA ASP A 305 0.59 25.38 6.49
C ASP A 305 1.07 24.87 7.85
N SER A 306 0.27 24.00 8.45
CA SER A 306 0.53 23.39 9.74
C SER A 306 -0.03 21.98 9.83
N CYS A 307 0.48 21.23 10.81
CA CYS A 307 -0.13 19.97 11.20
C CYS A 307 -0.28 19.86 12.72
N ARG A 308 -1.16 18.97 13.16
CA ARG A 308 -1.17 18.41 14.52
C ARG A 308 -1.42 16.92 14.44
N ILE A 309 -1.06 16.19 15.49
CA ILE A 309 -1.32 14.75 15.56
C ILE A 309 -2.04 14.43 16.86
N GLU A 310 -3.08 13.63 16.73
CA GLU A 310 -3.86 13.12 17.83
C GLU A 310 -3.73 11.60 17.89
N ALA A 311 -3.89 11.00 19.06
CA ALA A 311 -3.80 9.56 19.25
C ALA A 311 -4.92 9.04 20.15
N CYS A 312 -5.34 7.81 19.92
CA CYS A 312 -6.33 7.12 20.75
C CYS A 312 -6.04 5.60 20.82
N SER A 313 -6.80 4.92 21.67
CA SER A 313 -6.80 3.47 21.79
C SER A 313 -8.21 2.98 21.50
N LEU A 314 -8.31 2.09 20.52
CA LEU A 314 -9.56 1.45 20.09
C LEU A 314 -9.41 -0.07 20.15
N THR A 315 -10.49 -0.76 20.50
CA THR A 315 -10.65 -2.19 20.26
C THR A 315 -10.97 -2.47 18.79
N PRO A 316 -10.81 -3.72 18.30
CA PRO A 316 -11.23 -4.08 16.95
C PRO A 316 -12.70 -3.79 16.66
N ASP A 317 -13.59 -4.00 17.63
CA ASP A 317 -15.03 -3.73 17.46
C ASP A 317 -15.33 -2.23 17.37
N GLU A 318 -14.65 -1.41 18.18
CA GLU A 318 -14.75 0.05 18.10
C GLU A 318 -14.25 0.56 16.74
N GLU A 319 -13.08 0.08 16.26
CA GLU A 319 -12.55 0.40 14.93
C GLU A 319 -13.53 0.01 13.82
N ASN A 320 -14.02 -1.23 13.82
CA ASN A 320 -14.95 -1.73 12.80
C ASN A 320 -16.23 -0.89 12.74
N ASN A 321 -16.78 -0.52 13.90
CA ASN A 321 -17.96 0.35 13.97
C ASN A 321 -17.65 1.75 13.39
N LEU A 322 -16.50 2.35 13.74
CA LEU A 322 -16.11 3.66 13.21
C LEU A 322 -15.89 3.62 11.70
N ILE A 323 -15.23 2.58 11.16
CA ILE A 323 -15.04 2.40 9.72
C ILE A 323 -16.39 2.26 9.01
N ARG A 324 -17.31 1.45 9.55
CA ARG A 324 -18.67 1.24 8.98
C ARG A 324 -19.43 2.55 8.78
N TYR A 325 -19.26 3.50 9.71
CA TYR A 325 -19.88 4.82 9.65
C TYR A 325 -18.92 5.92 9.13
N GLN A 326 -17.83 5.54 8.44
CA GLN A 326 -16.87 6.48 7.82
C GLN A 326 -16.33 7.52 8.81
N TRP A 327 -16.07 7.09 10.05
CA TRP A 327 -15.62 7.92 11.17
C TRP A 327 -16.58 9.06 11.54
N ARG A 328 -17.85 8.99 11.11
CA ARG A 328 -18.95 9.84 11.56
C ARG A 328 -19.70 9.10 12.65
N SER A 329 -19.48 9.50 13.91
CA SER A 329 -20.12 8.85 15.06
C SER A 329 -20.49 9.87 16.12
N ASP A 330 -21.64 9.68 16.76
CA ASP A 330 -22.08 10.44 17.93
C ASP A 330 -21.20 10.15 19.16
N LYS A 331 -20.43 9.05 19.13
CA LYS A 331 -19.47 8.66 20.16
C LYS A 331 -18.06 8.59 19.54
N PRO A 332 -17.45 9.74 19.20
CA PRO A 332 -16.12 9.75 18.60
C PRO A 332 -15.06 9.20 19.58
N PRO A 333 -13.93 8.68 19.07
CA PRO A 333 -12.81 8.28 19.92
C PRO A 333 -12.36 9.41 20.85
N LYS A 334 -11.89 9.04 22.04
CA LYS A 334 -11.22 9.97 22.96
C LYS A 334 -9.81 10.28 22.44
N TRP A 335 -9.74 11.16 21.44
CA TRP A 335 -8.49 11.68 20.89
C TRP A 335 -7.74 12.52 21.92
N ARG A 336 -6.44 12.25 22.05
CA ARG A 336 -5.50 13.02 22.87
C ARG A 336 -4.47 13.66 21.97
N ILE A 337 -4.09 14.90 22.24
CA ILE A 337 -3.02 15.58 21.49
C ILE A 337 -1.72 14.81 21.73
N LEU A 338 -1.12 14.29 20.66
CA LEU A 338 0.21 13.67 20.65
C LEU A 338 1.27 14.68 20.19
N LEU A 339 0.93 15.50 19.19
CA LEU A 339 1.75 16.62 18.70
C LEU A 339 0.85 17.85 18.59
N PRO A 340 1.05 18.89 19.42
CA PRO A 340 0.32 20.17 19.28
C PRO A 340 0.57 20.81 17.91
N PRO A 341 -0.25 21.80 17.49
CA PRO A 341 -0.06 22.47 16.19
C PRO A 341 1.37 22.93 15.93
N GLN A 342 1.94 22.46 14.81
CA GLN A 342 3.28 22.79 14.34
C GLN A 342 3.21 23.45 12.97
N LYS A 343 3.95 24.55 12.78
CA LYS A 343 4.17 25.15 11.47
C LYS A 343 5.04 24.23 10.62
N LEU A 344 4.67 24.06 9.35
CA LEU A 344 5.43 23.25 8.40
C LEU A 344 6.17 24.12 7.38
N LYS A 345 7.15 23.51 6.72
CA LYS A 345 7.96 24.09 5.65
C LYS A 345 7.82 23.25 4.38
N ALA A 346 8.00 23.90 3.24
CA ALA A 346 8.06 23.26 1.93
C ALA A 346 9.20 22.24 1.86
N HIS A 347 8.96 21.06 1.29
CA HIS A 347 10.02 20.11 0.93
C HIS A 347 10.99 19.81 2.10
N HIS A 348 10.45 19.50 3.29
CA HIS A 348 11.23 19.49 4.51
C HIS A 348 10.85 18.34 5.45
N ARG A 349 11.85 17.81 6.17
CA ARG A 349 11.66 16.80 7.22
C ARG A 349 11.51 17.48 8.57
N HIS A 350 10.35 17.31 9.20
CA HIS A 350 10.04 17.88 10.50
C HIS A 350 10.19 16.78 11.55
N LEU A 351 11.22 16.87 12.39
CA LEU A 351 11.54 15.87 13.41
C LEU A 351 11.13 16.42 14.78
N PHE A 352 10.29 15.68 15.49
CA PHE A 352 9.79 16.05 16.82
C PHE A 352 10.12 14.96 17.84
N SER A 353 10.58 15.36 19.02
CA SER A 353 10.88 14.47 20.15
C SER A 353 10.91 15.27 21.46
N GLY A 354 11.08 14.59 22.60
CA GLY A 354 11.13 15.25 23.91
C GLY A 354 9.81 15.94 24.25
N GLU A 355 9.88 17.17 24.76
CA GLU A 355 8.71 17.93 25.23
C GLU A 355 7.70 18.28 24.13
N SER A 356 8.12 18.29 22.85
CA SER A 356 7.20 18.52 21.73
C SER A 356 6.21 17.36 21.52
N VAL A 357 6.57 16.15 21.97
CA VAL A 357 5.73 14.94 21.85
C VAL A 357 5.05 14.68 23.20
N VAL A 358 3.75 14.95 23.25
CA VAL A 358 2.95 14.83 24.46
C VAL A 358 2.78 13.36 24.84
N GLN A 359 3.03 13.04 26.11
CA GLN A 359 2.93 11.68 26.63
C GLN A 359 1.48 11.20 26.66
N CYS A 360 1.10 10.42 25.64
CA CYS A 360 -0.20 9.75 25.58
C CYS A 360 -0.19 8.35 26.23
N GLY A 361 0.96 7.82 26.66
CA GLY A 361 1.06 6.41 27.02
C GLY A 361 0.73 5.50 25.82
N PRO A 362 0.24 4.26 26.07
CA PRO A 362 -0.03 3.31 25.00
C PRO A 362 -1.20 3.77 24.11
N VAL A 363 -1.01 3.70 22.79
CA VAL A 363 -2.01 4.04 21.77
C VAL A 363 -2.04 2.98 20.67
N THR A 364 -3.16 2.90 19.94
CA THR A 364 -3.32 1.98 18.80
C THR A 364 -3.57 2.69 17.49
N HIS A 365 -4.04 3.95 17.54
CA HIS A 365 -4.35 4.74 16.36
C HIS A 365 -3.82 6.16 16.50
N VAL A 366 -3.49 6.76 15.36
CA VAL A 366 -3.18 8.18 15.24
C VAL A 366 -4.06 8.83 14.19
N ARG A 367 -4.32 10.12 14.35
CA ARG A 367 -4.93 10.99 13.36
C ARG A 367 -3.97 12.12 13.05
N LEU A 368 -3.41 12.11 11.85
CA LEU A 368 -2.70 13.27 11.30
C LEU A 368 -3.74 14.26 10.82
N ILE A 369 -3.59 15.52 11.21
CA ILE A 369 -4.46 16.61 10.81
C ILE A 369 -3.59 17.69 10.18
N ILE A 370 -3.93 18.10 8.96
CA ILE A 370 -3.24 19.14 8.21
C ILE A 370 -4.19 20.31 7.99
N ALA A 371 -3.67 21.54 8.02
CA ALA A 371 -4.48 22.75 7.85
C ALA A 371 -3.81 23.76 6.92
N PRO A 372 -4.60 24.47 6.08
CA PRO A 372 -6.00 24.15 5.76
C PRO A 372 -6.14 22.81 5.00
N ASP A 373 -5.19 22.52 4.14
CA ASP A 373 -5.12 21.37 3.23
C ASP A 373 -3.69 21.32 2.63
N GLY A 374 -3.37 20.30 1.83
CA GLY A 374 -2.10 20.21 1.10
C GLY A 374 -1.57 18.78 1.04
N GLY A 375 -0.26 18.67 0.81
CA GLY A 375 0.43 17.39 0.64
C GLY A 375 1.44 17.03 1.73
N VAL A 376 1.42 15.77 2.16
CA VAL A 376 2.38 15.15 3.08
C VAL A 376 2.99 13.93 2.41
N SER A 377 4.33 13.85 2.43
CA SER A 377 5.08 12.77 1.81
C SER A 377 5.14 11.53 2.69
N ARG A 378 5.58 11.69 3.95
CA ARG A 378 5.72 10.58 4.90
C ARG A 378 5.33 10.99 6.32
N LEU A 379 4.84 10.01 7.06
CA LEU A 379 4.67 10.07 8.50
C LEU A 379 5.42 8.89 9.13
N ARG A 380 6.25 9.17 10.14
CA ARG A 380 6.94 8.15 10.95
C ARG A 380 6.60 8.36 12.40
N LEU A 381 6.31 7.27 13.11
CA LEU A 381 5.94 7.29 14.52
C LEU A 381 6.80 6.29 15.28
N TRP A 382 7.99 6.72 15.66
CA TRP A 382 8.89 5.87 16.41
C TRP A 382 8.48 5.75 17.87
N GLY A 383 8.28 4.51 18.28
CA GLY A 383 7.89 4.18 19.63
C GLY A 383 8.36 2.80 20.04
N ARG A 384 8.04 2.45 21.27
CA ARG A 384 8.26 1.10 21.81
C ARG A 384 6.93 0.38 21.87
N ARG A 385 6.93 -0.89 21.48
CA ARG A 385 5.73 -1.73 21.61
C ARG A 385 5.43 -1.96 23.09
N VAL A 386 4.14 -2.02 23.43
CA VAL A 386 3.71 -2.50 24.74
C VAL A 386 3.41 -3.99 24.71
N SER A 387 3.44 -4.68 25.85
CA SER A 387 3.04 -6.08 25.92
C SER A 387 1.51 -6.20 25.80
N ASN A 388 1.02 -7.25 25.14
CA ASN A 388 -0.41 -7.53 24.99
C ASN A 388 -1.14 -7.73 26.33
N ASN A 389 -0.40 -8.02 27.41
CA ASN A 389 -0.94 -8.15 28.76
C ASN A 389 -1.33 -6.80 29.39
N MET A 390 -0.63 -5.70 29.06
CA MET A 390 -0.98 -4.35 29.56
C MET A 390 -2.27 -3.82 28.94
N THR A 391 -2.60 -4.21 27.70
CA THR A 391 -3.86 -3.85 27.04
C THR A 391 -5.09 -4.51 27.68
N ARG A 392 -4.95 -5.71 28.26
CA ARG A 392 -6.05 -6.40 28.97
C ARG A 392 -6.34 -5.79 30.33
N LEU A 393 -5.31 -5.39 31.09
CA LEU A 393 -5.49 -4.80 32.43
C LEU A 393 -6.17 -3.43 32.39
N GLN A 394 -5.95 -2.63 31.34
CA GLN A 394 -6.67 -1.36 31.15
C GLN A 394 -8.12 -1.53 30.64
N GLN A 395 -8.47 -2.70 30.09
CA GLN A 395 -9.85 -3.07 29.76
C GLN A 395 -10.61 -3.56 31.00
N ILE A 396 -9.94 -4.27 31.92
CA ILE A 396 -10.56 -4.77 33.15
C ILE A 396 -10.77 -3.63 34.16
N SER A 397 -9.90 -2.62 34.22
CA SER A 397 -10.07 -1.47 35.12
C SER A 397 -11.16 -0.46 34.71
N LYS A 398 -12.03 -0.84 33.76
CA LYS A 398 -13.19 -0.05 33.28
C LYS A 398 -14.53 -0.80 33.42
N LEU A 399 -14.52 -1.97 34.05
CA LEU A 399 -15.70 -2.60 34.66
C LEU A 399 -15.65 -2.30 36.17
#